data_AF-A0A8S0WSG5-F1
#
_entry.id   AF-A0A8S0WSG5-F1
#
_cell.length_a   1.000
_cell.length_b   1.000
_cell.length_c   1.000
_cell.angle_alpha   90.00
_cell.angle_beta   90.00
_cell.angle_gamma   90.00
#
_symmetry.space_group_name_H-M   'P 1'
#
loop_
_entity.id
_entity.type
_entity.pdbx_description
1 polymer ?
#
loop_
_entity_poly.entity_id
_entity_poly.type
_entity_poly.pdbx_seq_one_letter_code
_entity_poly.pdbx_strand_id
1 'polypeptide(L)'
;MFIYLTDYRERSLRDVITQFEPGLFKKVTGLTVKDFELLVSLGVFNSALMNDAVYKFKRYEDASLEYIGINKHEGERVGLYDTVLSSDDYQGSFENISISN
;
A
#
# COMPACT_ATOMS: atom_id res chain seq x y z
N MET A 1 3.06 -11.27 2.06
CA MET A 1 4.18 -10.32 1.84
C MET A 1 3.99 -9.12 2.74
N PHE A 2 5.07 -8.49 3.20
CA PHE A 2 5.17 -7.46 4.27
C PHE A 2 3.95 -6.55 4.56
N ILE A 3 3.21 -6.09 3.54
CA ILE A 3 1.99 -5.26 3.67
C ILE A 3 0.90 -5.88 4.56
N TYR A 4 0.73 -7.21 4.57
CA TYR A 4 -0.28 -7.90 5.39
C TYR A 4 0.13 -8.13 6.86
N LEU A 5 1.39 -7.86 7.20
CA LEU A 5 1.92 -8.14 8.53
C LEU A 5 1.96 -6.89 9.42
N THR A 6 1.57 -5.74 8.87
CA THR A 6 1.56 -4.47 9.58
C THR A 6 0.12 -4.02 9.81
N ASP A 7 -0.15 -3.49 10.99
CA ASP A 7 -1.45 -2.90 11.32
C ASP A 7 -1.60 -1.45 10.83
N TYR A 8 -0.52 -0.84 10.28
CA TYR A 8 -0.47 0.57 9.88
C TYR A 8 -0.98 0.81 8.44
N ARG A 9 -2.19 0.35 8.14
CA ARG A 9 -2.78 0.42 6.79
C ARG A 9 -3.00 1.85 6.30
N GLU A 10 -3.21 2.77 7.23
CA GLU A 10 -3.44 4.21 7.03
C GLU A 10 -2.15 5.01 6.80
N ARG A 11 -0.98 4.36 6.95
CA ARG A 11 0.35 4.95 6.72
C ARG A 11 0.93 4.50 5.39
N SER A 12 1.74 5.36 4.78
CA SER A 12 2.46 4.99 3.56
C SER A 12 3.42 3.83 3.86
N LEU A 13 3.62 2.94 2.89
CA LEU A 13 4.53 1.80 3.04
C LEU A 13 5.95 2.27 3.36
N ARG A 14 6.37 3.41 2.79
CA ARG A 14 7.67 4.03 3.08
C ARG A 14 7.79 4.41 4.54
N ASP A 15 6.76 5.02 5.14
CA ASP A 15 6.76 5.34 6.57
C ASP A 15 6.78 4.09 7.43
N VAL A 16 6.03 3.06 7.04
CA VAL A 16 6.04 1.77 7.76
C VAL A 16 7.43 1.15 7.74
N ILE A 17 8.13 1.18 6.60
CA ILE A 17 9.48 0.64 6.48
C ILE A 17 10.50 1.46 7.28
N THR A 18 10.39 2.79 7.25
CA THR A 18 11.44 3.69 7.75
C THR A 18 11.25 4.10 9.21
N GLN A 19 10.01 4.18 9.69
CA GLN A 19 9.67 4.79 10.99
C GLN A 19 8.97 3.82 11.94
N PHE A 20 7.98 3.05 11.46
CA PHE A 20 7.13 2.25 12.35
C PHE A 20 7.64 0.82 12.58
N GLU A 21 7.95 0.10 11.50
CA GLU A 21 8.27 -1.33 11.51
C GLU A 21 9.57 -1.70 10.77
N PRO A 22 10.70 -1.01 11.01
CA PRO A 22 11.96 -1.32 10.34
C PRO A 22 12.49 -2.71 10.68
N GLY A 23 12.18 -3.21 11.89
CA GLY A 23 12.56 -4.55 12.34
C GLY A 23 11.83 -5.65 11.57
N LEU A 24 10.52 -5.49 11.38
CA LEU A 24 9.72 -6.41 10.57
C LEU A 24 10.16 -6.39 9.11
N PHE A 25 10.47 -5.21 8.55
CA PHE A 25 10.95 -5.08 7.18
C PHE A 25 12.24 -5.88 6.98
N LYS A 26 13.21 -5.70 7.90
CA LYS A 26 14.45 -6.47 7.89
C LYS A 26 14.22 -7.96 8.06
N LYS A 27 13.28 -8.36 8.93
CA LYS A 27 12.95 -9.78 9.15
C LYS A 27 12.37 -10.44 7.88
N VAL A 28 11.54 -9.73 7.14
CA VAL A 28 10.84 -10.27 5.95
C VAL A 28 11.70 -10.20 4.69
N THR A 29 12.49 -9.14 4.52
CA THR A 29 13.25 -8.88 3.28
C THR A 29 14.76 -9.14 3.41
N GLY A 30 15.29 -9.18 4.64
CA GLY A 30 16.73 -9.20 4.90
C GLY A 30 17.41 -7.83 4.76
N LEU A 31 16.72 -6.79 4.28
CA LEU A 31 17.29 -5.48 3.99
C LEU A 31 17.18 -4.54 5.20
N THR A 32 18.18 -3.69 5.39
CA THR A 32 18.09 -2.58 6.34
C THR A 32 17.38 -1.38 5.71
N VAL A 33 16.97 -0.42 6.55
CA VAL A 33 16.43 0.87 6.07
C VAL A 33 17.43 1.59 5.17
N LYS A 34 18.73 1.49 5.45
CA LYS A 34 19.78 2.10 4.63
C LYS A 34 19.86 1.46 3.24
N ASP A 35 19.73 0.14 3.16
CA ASP A 35 19.71 -0.58 1.88
C ASP A 35 18.47 -0.20 1.07
N PHE A 36 17.32 -0.10 1.73
CA PHE A 36 16.08 0.37 1.11
C PHE A 36 16.24 1.78 0.52
N GLU A 37 16.72 2.74 1.31
CA GLU A 37 16.93 4.12 0.82
C GLU A 37 17.96 4.19 -0.32
N LEU A 38 18.99 3.33 -0.30
CA LEU A 38 19.92 3.20 -1.42
C LEU A 38 19.19 2.73 -2.68
N LEU A 39 18.38 1.68 -2.60
CA LEU A 39 17.59 1.17 -3.73
C LEU A 39 16.60 2.22 -4.27
N VAL A 40 15.99 3.02 -3.38
CA VAL A 40 15.16 4.16 -3.77
C VAL A 40 15.99 5.19 -4.53
N SER A 41 17.17 5.56 -4.02
CA SER A 41 18.06 6.53 -4.68
C SER A 41 18.58 6.07 -6.04
N LEU A 42 18.72 4.75 -6.23
CA LEU A 42 19.11 4.12 -7.49
C LEU A 42 17.95 4.04 -8.49
N GLY A 43 16.75 4.48 -8.11
CA GLY A 43 15.57 4.47 -8.98
C GLY A 43 14.95 3.09 -9.17
N VAL A 44 15.31 2.11 -8.34
CA VAL A 44 14.71 0.76 -8.38
C VAL A 44 13.23 0.83 -8.02
N PHE A 45 12.87 1.72 -7.11
CA PHE A 45 11.47 1.98 -6.73
C PHE A 45 10.96 3.24 -7.42
N ASN A 46 10.10 3.06 -8.41
CA ASN A 46 9.36 4.16 -9.02
C ASN A 46 8.09 4.43 -8.19
N SER A 47 8.00 5.61 -7.56
CA SER A 47 6.87 5.96 -6.69
C SER A 47 5.50 5.84 -7.35
N ALA A 48 5.35 6.26 -8.62
CA ALA A 48 4.06 6.21 -9.30
C ALA A 48 3.60 4.76 -9.54
N LEU A 49 4.50 3.92 -10.05
CA LEU A 49 4.20 2.49 -10.26
C LEU A 49 3.96 1.76 -8.93
N MET A 50 4.72 2.09 -7.89
CA MET A 50 4.56 1.50 -6.57
C MET A 50 3.24 1.92 -5.91
N ASN A 51 2.83 3.19 -6.04
CA ASN A 51 1.54 3.66 -5.55
C ASN A 51 0.39 2.95 -6.25
N ASP A 52 0.44 2.82 -7.59
CA ASP A 52 -0.56 2.09 -8.36
C ASP A 52 -0.62 0.60 -7.97
N ALA A 53 0.53 -0.05 -7.78
CA ALA A 53 0.59 -1.44 -7.36
C ALA A 53 0.01 -1.66 -5.95
N VAL A 54 0.37 -0.80 -4.98
CA VAL A 54 -0.16 -0.87 -3.60
C VAL A 54 -1.66 -0.58 -3.58
N TYR A 55 -2.12 0.41 -4.35
CA TYR A 55 -3.54 0.73 -4.49
C TYR A 55 -4.33 -0.50 -4.98
N LYS A 56 -3.92 -1.08 -6.12
CA LYS A 56 -4.59 -2.25 -6.70
C LYS A 56 -4.60 -3.42 -5.74
N PHE A 57 -3.47 -3.68 -5.10
CA PHE A 57 -3.34 -4.77 -4.14
C PHE A 57 -4.33 -4.65 -2.97
N LYS A 58 -4.43 -3.47 -2.36
CA LYS A 58 -5.37 -3.19 -1.28
C LYS A 58 -6.82 -3.30 -1.74
N ARG A 59 -7.13 -2.87 -2.97
CA ARG A 59 -8.48 -3.02 -3.54
C ARG A 59 -8.87 -4.49 -3.75
N TYR A 60 -7.93 -5.31 -4.22
CA TYR A 60 -8.17 -6.75 -4.36
C TYR A 60 -8.31 -7.45 -3.00
N GLU A 61 -7.54 -7.04 -1.99
CA GLU A 61 -7.71 -7.51 -0.61
C GLU A 61 -9.10 -7.15 -0.08
N ASP A 62 -9.49 -5.89 -0.14
CA ASP A 62 -10.77 -5.40 0.37
C ASP A 62 -11.94 -6.14 -0.31
N ALA A 63 -11.90 -6.29 -1.64
CA ALA A 63 -12.92 -7.04 -2.38
C ALA A 63 -13.00 -8.53 -1.98
N SER A 64 -11.85 -9.13 -1.64
CA SER A 64 -11.80 -10.51 -1.17
C SER A 64 -12.37 -10.67 0.24
N LEU A 65 -12.16 -9.68 1.12
CA LEU A 65 -12.72 -9.64 2.47
C LEU A 65 -14.23 -9.35 2.45
N GLU A 66 -14.67 -8.44 1.59
CA GLU A 66 -16.09 -8.12 1.42
C GLU A 66 -16.87 -9.32 0.89
N TYR A 67 -16.29 -10.10 -0.04
CA TYR A 67 -16.89 -11.33 -0.55
C TYR A 67 -17.19 -12.36 0.55
N ILE A 68 -16.37 -12.41 1.61
CA ILE A 68 -16.61 -13.28 2.78
C ILE A 68 -17.42 -12.58 3.90
N GLY A 69 -17.96 -11.40 3.63
CA GLY A 69 -18.82 -10.64 4.54
C GLY A 69 -18.10 -9.78 5.58
N ILE A 70 -16.82 -9.47 5.38
CA ILE A 70 -16.01 -8.68 6.33
C ILE A 70 -15.68 -7.33 5.70
N ASN A 71 -16.18 -6.23 6.28
CA ASN A 71 -15.78 -4.88 5.92
C ASN A 71 -14.96 -4.24 7.06
N LYS A 72 -13.67 -4.58 7.13
CA LYS A 72 -12.79 -4.18 8.25
C LYS A 72 -12.27 -2.74 8.13
N HIS A 73 -12.18 -2.20 6.92
CA HIS A 73 -11.42 -0.98 6.61
C HIS A 73 -12.30 0.14 6.03
N GLU A 74 -13.61 0.07 6.26
CA GLU A 74 -14.57 1.06 5.77
C GLU A 74 -14.30 2.45 6.36
N GLY A 75 -14.24 3.47 5.50
CA GLY A 75 -14.02 4.86 5.93
C GLY A 75 -12.60 5.17 6.42
N GLU A 76 -11.68 4.21 6.40
CA GLU A 76 -10.29 4.45 6.79
C GLU A 76 -9.49 5.11 5.65
N ARG A 77 -8.49 5.93 6.02
CA ARG A 77 -7.50 6.40 5.04
C ARG A 77 -6.67 5.22 4.55
N VAL A 78 -6.21 5.31 3.30
CA VAL A 78 -5.45 4.24 2.67
C VAL A 78 -4.05 4.71 2.33
N GLY A 79 -3.06 4.22 3.05
CA GLY A 79 -1.66 4.44 2.71
C GLY A 79 -1.26 3.67 1.46
N LEU A 80 -0.60 4.34 0.51
CA LEU A 80 -0.01 3.72 -0.67
C LEU A 80 1.48 3.45 -0.42
N TYR A 81 2.33 3.59 -1.44
CA TYR A 81 3.76 3.43 -1.27
C TYR A 81 4.37 4.62 -0.53
N ASP A 82 4.17 5.84 -1.03
CA ASP A 82 4.70 7.07 -0.43
C ASP A 82 3.65 8.19 -0.28
N THR A 83 2.40 7.91 -0.65
CA THR A 83 1.26 8.81 -0.46
C THR A 83 0.18 8.16 0.41
N VAL A 84 -0.83 8.94 0.79
CA VAL A 84 -2.01 8.48 1.53
C VAL A 84 -3.25 9.05 0.85
N LEU A 85 -4.25 8.20 0.61
CA LEU A 85 -5.55 8.59 0.07
C LEU A 85 -6.59 8.73 1.18
N SER A 86 -7.53 9.65 0.99
CA SER A 86 -8.77 9.65 1.76
C SER A 86 -9.62 8.43 1.41
N SER A 87 -10.60 8.09 2.25
CA SER A 87 -11.57 7.03 1.96
C SER A 87 -12.31 7.29 0.63
N ASP A 88 -12.65 8.56 0.40
CA ASP A 88 -13.46 8.99 -0.73
C ASP A 88 -12.66 8.89 -2.04
N ASP A 89 -11.40 9.35 -2.03
CA ASP A 89 -10.50 9.22 -3.18
C ASP A 89 -10.22 7.75 -3.51
N TYR A 90 -10.13 6.89 -2.50
CA TYR A 90 -9.87 5.47 -2.65
C TYR A 90 -11.04 4.72 -3.32
N GLN A 91 -12.27 5.16 -3.03
CA GLN A 91 -13.50 4.62 -3.61
C GLN A 91 -13.80 5.19 -5.00
N GLY A 92 -13.60 6.50 -5.20
CA GLY A 92 -13.99 7.23 -6.41
C GLY A 92 -13.17 6.93 -7.67
N SER A 93 -11.98 6.35 -7.56
CA SER A 93 -11.10 6.09 -8.71
C SER A 93 -11.50 4.91 -9.61
N PHE A 94 -12.63 4.23 -9.33
CA PHE A 94 -13.12 3.09 -10.11
C PHE A 94 -14.15 3.40 -11.22
N GLU A 95 -14.63 4.65 -11.37
CA GLU A 95 -15.71 4.94 -12.33
C GLU A 95 -15.28 5.10 -13.82
N ASN A 96 -13.99 4.98 -14.18
CA ASN A 96 -13.53 5.22 -15.56
C ASN A 96 -12.87 4.03 -16.28
N ILE A 97 -13.37 2.80 -16.08
CA ILE A 97 -13.10 1.70 -17.02
C ILE A 97 -14.42 1.04 -17.41
N SER A 98 -15.31 1.83 -18.00
CA SER A 98 -16.32 1.34 -18.94
C SER A 98 -15.89 1.81 -20.32
N ILE A 99 -15.00 1.07 -20.98
CA ILE A 99 -14.76 1.27 -22.41
C ILE A 99 -16.07 0.91 -23.10
N SER A 100 -16.79 1.94 -23.51
CA SER A 100 -17.94 1.82 -24.40
C SER A 100 -17.40 1.31 -25.73
N ASN A 101 -17.68 0.04 -26.05
CA ASN A 101 -17.60 -0.47 -27.41
C ASN A 101 -18.94 -0.29 -28.10
#